data_AF-A0A7J2XBB6-F1
#
_entry.id   AF-A0A7J2XBB6-F1
#
_cell.length_a   1.000
_cell.length_b   1.000
_cell.length_c   1.000
_cell.angle_alpha   90.00
_cell.angle_beta   90.00
_cell.angle_gamma   90.00
#
_symmetry.space_group_name_H-M   'P 1'
#
loop_
_entity.id
_entity.type
_entity.pdbx_description
1 polymer ?
#
loop_
_entity_poly.entity_id
_entity_poly.type
_entity_poly.pdbx_seq_one_letter_code
_entity_poly.pdbx_strand_id
1 'polypeptide(L)'
;MSEPSKIVKTIASIIFPPTMVFGIYVILHGHLTPGGGFQGGAVVASAITLLLVAFGTAEIARRLKESHLSVIESIGALGFISLALLGLTATFFYNFLAGSGFIFGRIPPFGSNPGDMNTAGTLPLMNIS
;
A
#
# COMPACT_ATOMS: atom_id res chain seq x y z
N MET A 1 -17.41 14.43 -23.26
CA MET A 1 -17.58 13.01 -22.86
C MET A 1 -19.03 12.83 -22.47
N SER A 2 -19.72 11.82 -23.00
CA SER A 2 -21.10 11.49 -22.61
C SER A 2 -21.16 11.08 -21.14
N GLU A 3 -22.25 11.40 -20.44
CA GLU A 3 -22.44 10.95 -19.06
C GLU A 3 -22.49 9.40 -19.02
N PRO A 4 -21.69 8.74 -18.16
CA PRO A 4 -21.76 7.29 -18.01
C PRO A 4 -23.13 6.84 -17.47
N SER A 5 -23.57 5.68 -17.96
CA SER A 5 -24.85 5.05 -17.58
C SER A 5 -24.95 4.86 -16.06
N LYS A 6 -26.18 4.90 -15.53
CA LYS A 6 -26.49 4.58 -14.12
C LYS A 6 -25.94 3.21 -13.71
N ILE A 7 -25.91 2.25 -14.63
CA ILE A 7 -25.36 0.92 -14.40
C ILE A 7 -23.86 1.01 -14.09
N VAL A 8 -23.10 1.77 -14.89
CA VAL A 8 -21.65 1.97 -14.70
C VAL A 8 -21.36 2.61 -13.34
N LYS A 9 -22.06 3.69 -12.99
CA LYS A 9 -21.91 4.38 -11.70
C LYS A 9 -22.18 3.45 -10.51
N THR A 10 -23.22 2.62 -10.62
CA THR A 10 -23.60 1.65 -9.57
C THR A 10 -22.56 0.55 -9.40
N ILE A 11 -22.16 -0.09 -10.51
CA ILE A 11 -21.17 -1.17 -10.48
C ILE A 11 -19.80 -0.65 -9.99
N ALA A 12 -19.35 0.52 -10.45
CA ALA A 12 -18.11 1.13 -9.98
C ALA A 12 -18.12 1.36 -8.45
N SER A 13 -19.25 1.79 -7.89
CA SER A 13 -19.39 1.99 -6.45
C SER A 13 -19.34 0.68 -5.65
N ILE A 14 -19.85 -0.41 -6.22
CA ILE A 14 -19.84 -1.73 -5.59
C ILE A 14 -18.45 -2.37 -5.66
N ILE A 15 -17.75 -2.22 -6.78
CA ILE A 15 -16.42 -2.81 -7.00
C ILE A 15 -15.31 -2.04 -6.27
N PHE A 16 -15.48 -0.72 -6.08
CA PHE A 16 -14.44 0.10 -5.47
C PHE A 16 -13.97 -0.39 -4.08
N PRO A 17 -14.85 -0.65 -3.09
CA PRO A 17 -14.41 -1.12 -1.77
C PRO A 17 -13.62 -2.45 -1.79
N PRO A 18 -14.08 -3.53 -2.45
CA PRO A 18 -13.32 -4.78 -2.48
C PRO A 18 -11.99 -4.62 -3.23
N THR A 19 -11.92 -3.84 -4.31
CA THR A 19 -10.64 -3.58 -5.00
C THR A 19 -9.66 -2.81 -4.10
N MET A 20 -10.14 -1.83 -3.32
CA MET A 20 -9.31 -1.12 -2.34
C MET A 20 -8.76 -2.06 -1.27
N VAL A 21 -9.62 -2.90 -0.67
CA VAL A 21 -9.21 -3.87 0.35
C VAL A 21 -8.19 -4.86 -0.23
N PHE A 22 -8.40 -5.32 -1.47
CA PHE A 22 -7.46 -6.21 -2.14
C PHE A 22 -6.10 -5.55 -2.39
N GLY A 23 -6.08 -4.29 -2.86
CA GLY A 23 -4.84 -3.54 -3.02
C GLY A 23 -4.06 -3.39 -1.71
N ILE A 24 -4.76 -3.06 -0.62
CA ILE A 24 -4.17 -2.98 0.74
C ILE A 24 -3.64 -4.35 1.18
N TYR A 25 -4.38 -5.43 0.93
CA TYR A 25 -3.94 -6.79 1.24
C TYR A 25 -2.61 -7.12 0.54
N VAL A 26 -2.47 -6.81 -0.75
CA VAL A 26 -1.25 -7.04 -1.54
C VAL A 26 -0.06 -6.24 -1.01
N ILE A 27 -0.29 -5.02 -0.52
CA ILE A 27 0.75 -4.19 0.11
C ILE A 27 1.23 -4.84 1.41
N LEU A 28 0.30 -5.16 2.32
CA LEU A 28 0.62 -5.66 3.66
C LEU A 28 1.28 -7.06 3.63
N HIS A 29 0.88 -7.91 2.69
CA HIS A 29 1.39 -9.28 2.57
C HIS A 29 2.55 -9.42 1.59
N GLY A 30 3.14 -8.31 1.11
CA GLY A 30 4.20 -8.36 0.10
C GLY A 30 5.46 -9.14 0.49
N HIS A 31 5.64 -9.45 1.78
CA HIS A 31 6.74 -10.29 2.28
C HIS A 31 6.38 -11.79 2.39
N LEU A 32 5.09 -12.14 2.27
CA LEU A 32 4.57 -13.50 2.41
C LEU A 32 4.03 -14.06 1.07
N THR A 33 3.45 -13.19 0.25
CA THR A 33 2.81 -13.54 -1.02
C THR A 33 3.47 -12.77 -2.18
N PRO A 34 3.39 -13.26 -3.43
CA PRO A 34 3.73 -12.47 -4.60
C PRO A 34 2.96 -11.15 -4.57
N GLY A 35 3.67 -10.02 -4.57
CA GLY A 35 3.05 -8.73 -4.24
C GLY A 35 4.06 -7.65 -3.86
N GLY A 36 3.57 -6.67 -3.08
CA GLY A 36 4.36 -5.57 -2.54
C GLY A 36 3.70 -4.20 -2.71
N GLY A 37 4.39 -3.16 -2.25
CA GLY A 37 3.92 -1.78 -2.29
C GLY A 37 3.54 -1.32 -3.70
N PHE A 38 4.38 -1.57 -4.70
CA PHE A 38 4.14 -1.13 -6.08
C PHE A 38 2.92 -1.81 -6.72
N GLN A 39 2.84 -3.14 -6.67
CA GLN A 39 1.75 -3.89 -7.30
C GLN A 39 0.40 -3.61 -6.62
N GLY A 40 0.36 -3.58 -5.29
CA GLY A 40 -0.85 -3.21 -4.56
C GLY A 40 -1.22 -1.73 -4.72
N GLY A 41 -0.23 -0.84 -4.81
CA GLY A 41 -0.44 0.57 -5.12
C GLY A 41 -1.06 0.79 -6.49
N ALA A 42 -0.64 0.04 -7.51
CA ALA A 42 -1.25 0.07 -8.84
C ALA A 42 -2.73 -0.38 -8.83
N VAL A 43 -3.07 -1.39 -8.00
CA VAL A 43 -4.46 -1.83 -7.79
C VAL A 43 -5.30 -0.71 -7.14
N VAL A 44 -4.78 -0.07 -6.09
CA VAL A 44 -5.44 1.07 -5.42
C VAL A 44 -5.64 2.24 -6.39
N ALA A 45 -4.61 2.60 -7.15
CA ALA A 45 -4.69 3.65 -8.17
C ALA A 45 -5.77 3.32 -9.21
N SER A 46 -5.83 2.07 -9.69
CA SER A 46 -6.84 1.61 -10.65
C SER A 46 -8.27 1.71 -10.09
N ALA A 47 -8.47 1.42 -8.79
CA ALA A 47 -9.76 1.58 -8.12
C ALA A 47 -10.21 3.06 -8.08
N ILE A 48 -9.27 3.97 -7.82
CA ILE A 48 -9.54 5.42 -7.86
C ILE A 48 -9.82 5.87 -9.30
N THR A 49 -9.05 5.38 -10.28
CA THR A 49 -9.28 5.65 -11.70
C THR A 49 -10.67 5.17 -12.17
N LEU A 50 -11.14 4.02 -11.68
CA LEU A 50 -12.49 3.53 -11.95
C LEU A 50 -13.55 4.55 -11.51
N LEU A 51 -13.42 5.14 -10.31
CA LEU A 51 -14.31 6.18 -9.83
C LEU A 51 -14.19 7.48 -10.65
N LEU A 52 -12.98 7.86 -11.06
CA LEU A 52 -12.74 9.02 -11.92
C LEU A 52 -13.46 8.89 -13.26
N VAL A 53 -13.41 7.71 -13.88
CA VAL A 53 -14.09 7.43 -15.15
C VAL A 53 -15.61 7.36 -14.97
N ALA A 54 -16.09 6.78 -13.86
CA ALA A 54 -17.52 6.58 -13.63
C ALA A 54 -18.25 7.86 -13.17
N PHE A 55 -17.61 8.74 -12.40
CA PHE A 55 -18.24 9.94 -11.82
C PHE A 55 -17.72 11.26 -12.39
N GLY A 56 -16.67 11.20 -13.21
CA GLY A 56 -16.01 12.38 -13.76
C GLY A 56 -15.00 13.01 -12.82
N THR A 57 -14.07 13.76 -13.41
CA THR A 57 -12.95 14.38 -12.70
C THR A 57 -13.40 15.45 -11.72
N ALA A 58 -14.45 16.23 -12.02
CA ALA A 58 -14.91 17.32 -11.16
C ALA A 58 -15.41 16.86 -9.78
N GLU A 59 -16.17 15.76 -9.74
CA GLU A 59 -16.71 15.21 -8.48
C GLU A 59 -15.59 14.59 -7.63
N ILE A 60 -14.66 13.86 -8.27
CA ILE A 60 -13.57 13.20 -7.57
C ILE A 60 -12.49 14.18 -7.13
N ALA A 61 -12.12 15.17 -7.95
CA ALA A 61 -11.14 16.20 -7.59
C ALA A 61 -11.57 17.04 -6.38
N ARG A 62 -12.90 17.17 -6.15
CA ARG A 62 -13.42 17.80 -4.93
C ARG A 62 -13.15 16.96 -3.67
N ARG A 63 -13.11 15.63 -3.80
CA ARG A 63 -12.87 14.68 -2.70
C ARG A 63 -11.38 14.36 -2.51
N LEU A 64 -10.63 14.26 -3.60
CA LEU A 64 -9.20 13.96 -3.67
C LEU A 64 -8.46 15.21 -4.18
N LYS A 65 -8.08 16.08 -3.24
CA LYS A 65 -7.28 17.26 -3.55
C LYS A 65 -5.85 16.85 -3.85
N GLU A 66 -5.29 17.38 -4.93
CA GLU A 66 -3.89 17.15 -5.34
C GLU A 66 -2.89 17.44 -4.21
N SER A 67 -3.13 18.49 -3.43
CA SER A 67 -2.30 18.81 -2.26
C SER A 67 -2.26 17.70 -1.21
N HIS A 68 -3.37 16.98 -1.00
CA HIS A 68 -3.39 15.86 -0.06
C HIS A 68 -2.63 14.65 -0.62
N LEU A 69 -2.75 14.37 -1.92
CA LEU A 69 -1.98 13.29 -2.55
C LEU A 69 -0.49 13.58 -2.48
N SER A 70 -0.07 14.81 -2.79
CA SER A 70 1.34 15.22 -2.73
C SER A 70 1.90 15.12 -1.30
N VAL A 71 1.11 15.48 -0.29
CA VAL A 71 1.51 15.29 1.13
C VAL A 71 1.66 13.82 1.47
N ILE A 72 0.72 12.96 1.07
CA ILE A 72 0.78 11.51 1.33
C ILE A 72 2.00 10.89 0.63
N GLU A 73 2.24 11.24 -0.64
CA GLU A 73 3.41 10.80 -1.40
C GLU A 73 4.71 11.22 -0.70
N SER A 74 4.79 12.48 -0.26
CA SER A 74 5.97 12.98 0.46
C SER A 74 6.19 12.25 1.78
N ILE A 75 5.14 11.98 2.55
CA ILE A 75 5.21 11.22 3.80
C ILE A 75 5.70 9.79 3.53
N GLY A 76 5.21 9.15 2.48
CA GLY A 76 5.63 7.82 2.06
C GLY A 76 7.11 7.76 1.70
N ALA A 77 7.54 8.64 0.81
CA ALA A 77 8.95 8.76 0.41
C ALA A 77 9.87 9.06 1.61
N LEU A 78 9.47 10.00 2.49
CA LEU A 78 10.21 10.31 3.71
C LEU A 78 10.25 9.14 4.68
N GLY A 79 9.15 8.39 4.83
CA GLY A 79 9.09 7.18 5.64
C GLY A 79 10.07 6.11 5.15
N PHE A 80 10.08 5.86 3.85
CA PHE A 80 10.98 4.90 3.21
C PHE A 80 12.46 5.27 3.43
N ILE A 81 12.81 6.53 3.17
CA ILE A 81 14.18 7.05 3.37
C ILE A 81 14.56 7.01 4.84
N SER A 82 13.65 7.38 5.75
CA SER A 82 13.90 7.37 7.20
C SER A 82 14.23 5.96 7.69
N LEU A 83 13.48 4.94 7.25
CA LEU A 83 13.76 3.54 7.58
C LEU A 83 15.14 3.09 7.07
N ALA A 84 15.55 3.54 5.89
CA ALA A 84 16.86 3.25 5.34
C ALA A 84 18.00 3.91 6.13
N LEU A 85 17.80 5.17 6.54
CA LEU A 85 18.77 5.94 7.34
C LEU A 85 18.89 5.43 8.78
N LEU A 86 17.80 4.97 9.40
CA LEU A 86 17.83 4.36 10.73
C LEU A 86 18.71 3.11 10.79
N GLY A 87 18.90 2.42 9.66
CA GLY A 87 19.81 1.28 9.57
C GLY A 87 21.30 1.64 9.67
N LEU A 88 21.67 2.91 9.46
CA LEU A 88 23.08 3.35 9.38
C LEU A 88 23.90 3.11 10.65
N THR A 89 23.26 2.75 11.77
CA THR A 89 23.95 2.26 12.98
C THR A 89 24.83 1.04 12.69
N ALA A 90 24.49 0.24 11.67
CA ALA A 90 25.30 -0.89 11.21
C ALA A 90 25.63 -0.79 9.71
N THR A 91 24.62 -0.59 8.86
CA THR A 91 24.79 -0.40 7.40
C THR A 91 23.54 0.24 6.79
N PHE A 92 23.64 0.84 5.61
CA PHE A 92 22.46 1.34 4.91
C PHE A 92 21.43 0.21 4.72
N PHE A 93 20.15 0.47 5.00
CA PHE A 93 19.07 -0.53 5.02
C PHE A 93 19.25 -1.69 6.01
N TYR A 94 20.08 -1.57 7.05
CA TYR A 94 20.16 -2.59 8.09
C TYR A 94 18.78 -2.89 8.67
N ASN A 95 18.38 -4.16 8.65
CA ASN A 95 17.08 -4.61 9.12
C ASN A 95 17.06 -4.73 10.65
N PHE A 96 17.13 -3.58 11.33
CA PHE A 96 17.22 -3.49 12.78
C PHE A 96 16.00 -4.04 13.53
N LEU A 97 14.85 -4.17 12.86
CA LEU A 97 13.66 -4.78 13.46
C LEU A 97 13.69 -6.31 13.44
N ALA A 98 14.43 -6.94 12.53
CA ALA A 98 14.49 -8.39 12.45
C ALA A 98 15.12 -8.99 13.73
N GLY A 99 14.39 -9.88 14.40
CA GLY A 99 14.84 -10.51 15.65
C GLY A 99 14.73 -9.61 16.89
N SER A 100 14.19 -8.40 16.76
CA SER A 100 14.07 -7.44 17.87
C SER A 100 12.96 -7.80 18.89
N GLY A 101 12.05 -8.70 18.53
CA GLY A 101 10.88 -9.04 19.35
C GLY A 101 9.75 -8.00 19.33
N PHE A 102 9.94 -6.86 18.67
CA PHE A 102 8.91 -5.84 18.45
C PHE A 102 8.04 -6.14 17.21
N ILE A 103 7.29 -5.14 16.72
CA ILE A 103 6.52 -5.24 15.48
C ILE A 103 7.42 -5.66 14.32
N PHE A 104 6.94 -6.62 13.53
CA PHE A 104 7.64 -7.30 12.43
C PHE A 104 8.95 -8.00 12.83
N GLY A 105 9.27 -8.08 14.11
CA GLY A 105 10.56 -8.55 14.61
C GLY A 105 10.63 -10.01 14.99
N ARG A 106 9.57 -10.80 14.79
CA ARG A 106 9.62 -12.24 15.06
C ARG A 106 10.47 -12.94 14.00
N ILE A 107 11.20 -13.95 14.42
CA ILE A 107 11.91 -14.85 13.53
C ILE A 107 10.94 -15.95 13.13
N PRO A 108 10.63 -16.12 11.83
CA PRO A 108 9.73 -17.18 11.38
C PRO A 108 10.35 -18.55 11.69
N PRO A 109 9.52 -19.57 11.99
CA PRO A 109 10.00 -20.92 12.15
C PRO A 109 10.63 -21.42 10.84
N PHE A 110 11.70 -22.21 10.95
CA PHE A 110 12.37 -22.79 9.80
C PHE A 110 11.44 -23.73 9.03
N GLY A 111 11.42 -23.60 7.70
CA GLY A 111 10.60 -24.41 6.81
C GLY A 111 9.29 -23.73 6.38
N SER A 112 8.47 -24.48 5.64
CA SER A 112 7.16 -24.00 5.16
C SER A 112 6.25 -23.68 6.33
N ASN A 113 5.78 -22.44 6.39
CA ASN A 113 4.83 -21.97 7.37
C ASN A 113 3.64 -21.28 6.68
N PRO A 114 2.50 -21.12 7.36
CA PRO A 114 1.31 -20.47 6.79
C PRO A 114 1.49 -18.97 6.48
N GLY A 115 2.66 -18.40 6.78
CA GLY A 115 2.94 -16.97 6.74
C GLY A 115 2.64 -16.30 8.08
N ASP A 116 3.68 -15.86 8.80
CA ASP A 116 3.55 -15.03 9.99
C ASP A 116 3.74 -13.55 9.60
N MET A 117 2.66 -12.77 9.71
CA MET A 117 2.68 -11.34 9.41
C MET A 117 3.65 -10.54 10.27
N ASN A 118 3.97 -10.98 11.48
CA ASN A 118 4.82 -10.24 12.41
C ASN A 118 6.31 -10.54 12.21
N THR A 119 6.73 -10.71 10.95
CA THR A 119 8.10 -11.07 10.55
C THR A 119 8.63 -10.08 9.49
N ALA A 120 9.80 -10.37 8.91
CA ALA A 120 10.47 -9.57 7.86
C ALA A 120 11.05 -8.20 8.28
N GLY A 121 10.85 -7.79 9.54
CA GLY A 121 11.50 -6.63 10.13
C GLY A 121 11.06 -5.30 9.51
N THR A 122 11.97 -4.57 8.87
CA THR A 122 11.66 -3.27 8.26
C THR A 122 10.91 -3.38 6.92
N LEU A 123 10.88 -4.56 6.28
CA LEU A 123 10.30 -4.74 4.95
C LEU A 123 8.79 -4.43 4.86
N PRO A 124 7.92 -4.86 5.79
CA PRO A 124 6.50 -4.51 5.74
C PRO A 124 6.26 -3.00 5.86
N LEU A 125 7.06 -2.30 6.65
CA LEU A 125 6.98 -0.84 6.77
C LEU A 125 7.40 -0.13 5.48
N MET A 126 8.46 -0.63 4.83
CA MET A 126 8.91 -0.11 3.53
C MET A 126 7.90 -0.36 2.41
N ASN A 127 7.09 -1.42 2.49
CA ASN A 127 6.02 -1.66 1.52
C ASN A 127 4.84 -0.68 1.67
N ILE A 128 4.59 -0.18 2.89
CA ILE A 128 3.50 0.76 3.20
C ILE A 128 3.92 2.21 2.95
N SER A 129 5.22 2.48 3.05
CA SER A 129 5.84 3.79 2.81
C SER A 129 5.89 4.10 1.33
#